data_AF-A0A968C297-F1
#
_entry.id   AF-A0A968C297-F1
#
_cell.length_a   1.000
_cell.length_b   1.000
_cell.length_c   1.000
_cell.angle_alpha   90.00
_cell.angle_beta   90.00
_cell.angle_gamma   90.00
#
_symmetry.space_group_name_H-M   'P 1'
#
loop_
_entity.id
_entity.type
_entity.pdbx_description
1 polymer ?
#
loop_
_entity_poly.entity_id
_entity_poly.type
_entity_poly.pdbx_seq_one_letter_code
_entity_poly.pdbx_strand_id
1 'polypeptide(L)'
;MLLEADEPQRYDWGEAPEIGLFYGREAELAQLAGWLLADRCRLVAILGMGGLGKTALAARLTRQLAGQAEGGHLAGASFERIIWRSLLNAPPLADILPEIVQFLSGQQVTEMPASLDQRLALLLTYLRQQRCLLVLDNLESILQSDERAGDYRPGYEDYGQLIRRLGESEHQSCLLLTSRERPQGFRRLEGDTPLVRSLQLAGLAAEAGQQLLQGRGLADVGSTAPALVERYSGNPLALKLIAETIQDLFGGDIDLFLAEETLIFDDIRAVLDQQFARLSPLEREIMIWLAVEREAISAQTIWGNLVYPPARRVFLEALRALQRRSLLERSGVGFTMQNVVTEYTTAHFIEQVCQEIESETLDDFSRHTLLKAQAKDYIRHSQSRLILQPIAAQLVARLSQTGLEERLRRLLATLRAEAPLSPGYAGGNILNLLLHLQSDLRGYDFSRLTVWQAYLGGLHLPEVNFTQADLAGTVFTDTFGGIYAVAFSPDGQVLAAGTDDGQIRVWQARDGQPLLTCEGHTAAVWAIAFSPDGQTLASGSFDQTVRLWDVRTGQGLKTLPGHTNAVRSVAFSPDGQTLASGSDDQTVRLWAVRSGQGLKTLPGHTAAVSSVAFSPDGQTLASGSEDQTVR
;
A
#
# COMPACT_ATOMS: atom_id res chain seq x y z
N MET A 1 37.49 -16.33 -13.74
CA MET A 1 36.71 -15.74 -12.63
C MET A 1 35.30 -16.26 -12.82
N LEU A 2 34.99 -17.38 -12.16
CA LEU A 2 33.66 -17.99 -12.21
C LEU A 2 32.71 -17.01 -11.51
N LEU A 3 31.65 -16.61 -12.19
CA LEU A 3 30.51 -15.90 -11.60
C LEU A 3 29.96 -16.83 -10.50
N GLU A 4 30.07 -16.41 -9.24
CA GLU A 4 29.28 -16.98 -8.16
C GLU A 4 27.80 -16.80 -8.56
N ALA A 5 27.11 -17.91 -8.80
CA ALA A 5 25.68 -17.90 -8.92
C ALA A 5 25.13 -17.46 -7.56
N ASP A 6 24.41 -16.34 -7.53
CA ASP A 6 23.70 -15.84 -6.35
C ASP A 6 22.90 -17.00 -5.73
N GLU A 7 23.21 -17.39 -4.49
CA GLU A 7 22.44 -18.41 -3.81
C GLU A 7 20.98 -17.93 -3.70
N PRO A 8 19.98 -18.76 -4.06
CA PRO A 8 18.58 -18.35 -3.98
C PRO A 8 18.22 -17.98 -2.54
N GLN A 9 17.63 -16.80 -2.37
CA GLN A 9 17.21 -16.25 -1.08
C GLN A 9 16.37 -17.27 -0.31
N ARG A 10 16.88 -17.75 0.84
CA ARG A 10 16.24 -18.80 1.65
C ARG A 10 15.10 -18.28 2.52
N TYR A 11 15.17 -17.02 2.95
CA TYR A 11 14.23 -16.45 3.90
C TYR A 11 13.61 -15.16 3.38
N ASP A 12 12.29 -15.08 3.48
CA ASP A 12 11.51 -13.87 3.23
C ASP A 12 10.81 -13.48 4.54
N TRP A 13 11.40 -12.52 5.24
CA TRP A 13 10.94 -12.09 6.56
C TRP A 13 9.79 -11.08 6.51
N GLY A 14 9.46 -10.51 5.34
CA GLY A 14 8.43 -9.48 5.22
C GLY A 14 8.47 -8.44 6.36
N GLU A 15 7.36 -8.33 7.09
CA GLU A 15 7.19 -7.43 8.25
C GLU A 15 7.48 -8.08 9.62
N ALA A 16 8.21 -9.20 9.67
CA ALA A 16 8.49 -9.89 10.93
C ALA A 16 9.26 -8.99 11.93
N PRO A 17 8.77 -8.78 13.17
CA PRO A 17 9.40 -7.86 14.10
C PRO A 17 10.75 -8.38 14.59
N GLU A 18 11.73 -7.49 14.80
CA GLU A 18 12.99 -7.83 15.45
C GLU A 18 12.82 -7.94 16.96
N ILE A 19 13.24 -9.07 17.54
CA ILE A 19 13.08 -9.32 18.98
C ILE A 19 14.42 -9.16 19.66
N GLY A 20 14.58 -8.08 20.41
CA GLY A 20 15.74 -7.85 21.27
C GLY A 20 15.66 -8.69 22.55
N LEU A 21 14.78 -8.31 23.47
CA LEU A 21 14.60 -8.97 24.77
C LEU A 21 13.38 -9.88 24.75
N PHE A 22 13.56 -11.13 25.18
CA PHE A 22 12.53 -12.16 25.26
C PHE A 22 12.58 -12.80 26.64
N TYR A 23 11.47 -12.77 27.37
CA TYR A 23 11.40 -13.21 28.78
C TYR A 23 10.48 -14.41 28.91
N GLY A 24 11.01 -15.49 29.46
CA GLY A 24 10.29 -16.75 29.60
C GLY A 24 9.88 -17.36 28.25
N ARG A 25 8.95 -18.33 28.30
CA ARG A 25 8.36 -19.06 27.15
C ARG A 25 9.24 -20.12 26.51
N GLU A 26 10.26 -20.59 27.20
CA GLU A 26 11.14 -21.66 26.75
C GLU A 26 10.38 -22.96 26.55
N ALA A 27 9.38 -23.24 27.42
CA ALA A 27 8.52 -24.40 27.31
C ALA A 27 7.64 -24.35 26.05
N GLU A 28 6.99 -23.21 25.78
CA GLU A 28 6.17 -23.00 24.60
C GLU A 28 7.01 -23.03 23.31
N LEU A 29 8.21 -22.43 23.32
CA LEU A 29 9.16 -22.52 22.21
C LEU A 29 9.57 -23.97 21.94
N ALA A 30 9.93 -24.73 22.98
CA ALA A 30 10.32 -26.12 22.85
C ALA A 30 9.16 -26.99 22.33
N GLN A 31 7.94 -26.74 22.81
CA GLN A 31 6.73 -27.43 22.36
C GLN A 31 6.43 -27.16 20.88
N LEU A 32 6.44 -25.89 20.47
CA LEU A 32 6.22 -25.51 19.08
C LEU A 32 7.34 -26.05 18.17
N ALA A 33 8.60 -25.96 18.59
CA ALA A 33 9.71 -26.55 17.85
C ALA A 33 9.55 -28.07 17.70
N GLY A 34 9.12 -28.77 18.75
CA GLY A 34 8.78 -30.20 18.70
C GLY A 34 7.69 -30.51 17.68
N TRP A 35 6.60 -29.73 17.68
CA TRP A 35 5.50 -29.89 16.72
C TRP A 35 5.94 -29.68 15.27
N LEU A 36 6.77 -28.67 15.03
CA LEU A 36 7.25 -28.33 13.69
C LEU A 36 8.32 -29.30 13.18
N LEU A 37 9.26 -29.70 14.04
CA LEU A 37 10.44 -30.48 13.65
C LEU A 37 10.21 -31.99 13.75
N ALA A 38 9.74 -32.46 14.91
CA ALA A 38 9.60 -33.87 15.22
C ALA A 38 8.24 -34.42 14.76
N ASP A 39 7.15 -33.77 15.14
CA ASP A 39 5.80 -34.24 14.79
C ASP A 39 5.40 -33.89 13.36
N ARG A 40 6.15 -32.99 12.71
CA ARG A 40 5.94 -32.52 11.33
C ARG A 40 4.50 -32.06 11.08
N CYS A 41 3.95 -31.28 12.01
CA CYS A 41 2.62 -30.71 11.85
C CYS A 41 2.52 -29.90 10.55
N ARG A 42 1.40 -30.03 9.85
CA ARG A 42 1.10 -29.29 8.60
C ARG A 42 0.52 -27.92 8.89
N LEU A 43 -0.17 -27.79 10.02
CA LEU A 43 -0.85 -26.57 10.44
C LEU A 43 -0.73 -26.41 11.95
N VAL A 44 -0.21 -25.26 12.37
CA VAL A 44 -0.10 -24.90 13.78
C VAL A 44 -0.70 -23.51 13.99
N ALA A 45 -1.52 -23.33 15.01
CA ALA A 45 -2.03 -22.02 15.40
C ALA A 45 -1.54 -21.63 16.80
N ILE A 46 -1.00 -20.43 16.95
CA ILE A 46 -0.73 -19.78 18.23
C ILE A 46 -1.89 -18.83 18.53
N LEU A 47 -2.65 -19.14 19.57
CA LEU A 47 -3.89 -18.47 19.93
C LEU A 47 -3.73 -17.72 21.25
N GLY A 48 -4.46 -16.64 21.46
CA GLY A 48 -4.43 -15.91 22.73
C GLY A 48 -4.79 -14.44 22.59
N MET A 49 -5.14 -13.80 23.70
CA MET A 49 -5.53 -12.40 23.73
C MET A 49 -4.47 -11.45 23.16
N GLY A 50 -4.89 -10.23 22.82
CA GLY A 50 -3.99 -9.17 22.37
C GLY A 50 -2.88 -8.89 23.40
N GLY A 51 -1.65 -8.67 22.93
CA GLY A 51 -0.53 -8.29 23.79
C GLY A 51 0.21 -9.44 24.46
N LEU A 52 -0.29 -10.68 24.39
CA LEU A 52 0.35 -11.89 24.98
C LEU A 52 1.69 -12.28 24.36
N GLY A 53 2.11 -11.64 23.25
CA GLY A 53 3.39 -11.91 22.61
C GLY A 53 3.38 -13.06 21.60
N LYS A 54 2.23 -13.40 20.99
CA LYS A 54 2.10 -14.45 19.95
C LYS A 54 3.05 -14.21 18.77
N THR A 55 2.99 -13.01 18.21
CA THR A 55 3.85 -12.54 17.12
C THR A 55 5.33 -12.61 17.51
N ALA A 56 5.67 -12.22 18.74
CA ALA A 56 7.03 -12.33 19.26
C ALA A 56 7.46 -13.81 19.40
N LEU A 57 6.61 -14.69 19.92
CA LEU A 57 6.90 -16.12 20.03
C LEU A 57 7.15 -16.75 18.66
N ALA A 58 6.29 -16.47 17.67
CA ALA A 58 6.45 -16.94 16.30
C ALA A 58 7.73 -16.41 15.63
N ALA A 59 8.03 -15.12 15.78
CA ALA A 59 9.22 -14.50 15.20
C ALA A 59 10.52 -14.96 15.89
N ARG A 60 10.49 -15.30 17.18
CA ARG A 60 11.64 -15.92 17.87
C ARG A 60 11.86 -17.35 17.40
N LEU A 61 10.79 -18.15 17.33
CA LEU A 61 10.82 -19.54 16.87
C LEU A 61 11.37 -19.65 15.45
N THR A 62 10.80 -18.89 14.51
CA THR A 62 11.19 -18.94 13.09
C THR A 62 12.65 -18.54 12.87
N ARG A 63 13.16 -17.51 13.58
CA ARG A 63 14.58 -17.14 13.53
C ARG A 63 15.50 -18.20 14.15
N GLN A 64 15.09 -18.83 15.25
CA GLN A 64 15.84 -19.95 15.83
C GLN A 64 15.95 -21.11 14.84
N LEU A 65 14.86 -21.44 14.14
CA LEU A 65 14.83 -22.48 13.11
C LEU A 65 15.70 -22.13 11.89
N ALA A 66 15.76 -20.85 11.50
CA ALA A 66 16.66 -20.38 10.45
C ALA A 66 18.14 -20.54 10.85
N GLY A 67 18.53 -20.03 12.03
CA GLY A 67 19.93 -20.09 12.49
C GLY A 67 20.45 -21.52 12.72
N GLN A 68 19.57 -22.45 13.10
CA GLN A 68 19.94 -23.88 13.22
C GLN A 68 20.24 -24.54 11.87
N ALA A 69 19.69 -24.03 10.76
CA ALA A 69 19.95 -24.54 9.42
C ALA A 69 21.34 -24.10 8.88
N GLU A 70 21.83 -22.94 9.30
CA GLU A 70 23.14 -22.41 8.90
C GLU A 70 24.32 -23.06 9.65
N GLY A 71 24.08 -23.56 10.87
CA GLY A 71 25.09 -24.19 11.73
C GLY A 71 25.45 -25.66 11.42
N GLY A 72 24.90 -26.25 10.35
CA GLY A 72 25.35 -27.55 9.80
C GLY A 72 25.15 -28.80 10.66
N HIS A 73 24.29 -28.80 11.70
CA HIS A 73 24.18 -29.93 12.64
C HIS A 73 22.87 -30.74 12.62
N LEU A 74 21.92 -30.45 11.73
CA LEU A 74 20.69 -31.26 11.59
C LEU A 74 20.28 -31.43 10.12
N ALA A 75 21.01 -32.28 9.39
CA ALA A 75 20.61 -32.72 8.06
C ALA A 75 19.31 -33.56 8.15
N GLY A 76 18.16 -32.94 7.88
CA GLY A 76 16.86 -33.61 7.71
C GLY A 76 15.68 -33.07 8.52
N ALA A 77 15.91 -32.16 9.47
CA ALA A 77 14.84 -31.58 10.30
C ALA A 77 14.51 -30.11 9.99
N SER A 78 15.42 -29.35 9.38
CA SER A 78 15.26 -27.91 9.13
C SER A 78 14.30 -27.60 7.98
N PHE A 79 13.74 -26.38 8.00
CA PHE A 79 13.02 -25.82 6.86
C PHE A 79 14.01 -25.24 5.84
N GLU A 80 13.81 -25.59 4.57
CA GLU A 80 14.62 -25.07 3.45
C GLU A 80 14.28 -23.61 3.18
N ARG A 81 13.00 -23.23 3.37
CA ARG A 81 12.52 -21.87 3.20
C ARG A 81 11.58 -21.44 4.31
N ILE A 82 11.67 -20.16 4.69
CA ILE A 82 10.75 -19.54 5.65
C ILE A 82 10.17 -18.28 5.01
N ILE A 83 8.85 -18.15 5.06
CA ILE A 83 8.12 -17.02 4.51
C ILE A 83 7.23 -16.45 5.60
N TRP A 84 7.33 -15.15 5.83
CA TRP A 84 6.47 -14.43 6.76
C TRP A 84 5.59 -13.43 6.02
N ARG A 85 4.28 -13.47 6.30
CA ARG A 85 3.33 -12.46 5.84
C ARG A 85 2.49 -11.96 7.01
N SER A 86 2.43 -10.65 7.12
CA SER A 86 1.59 -9.93 8.08
C SER A 86 0.21 -9.74 7.47
N LEU A 87 -0.82 -10.18 8.18
CA LEU A 87 -2.22 -9.95 7.84
C LEU A 87 -2.79 -8.72 8.54
N LEU A 88 -1.96 -7.92 9.21
CA LEU A 88 -2.35 -6.70 9.92
C LEU A 88 -3.25 -5.81 9.06
N ASN A 89 -2.87 -5.62 7.80
CA ASN A 89 -3.56 -4.78 6.82
C ASN A 89 -4.71 -5.47 6.09
N ALA A 90 -5.04 -6.69 6.51
CA ALA A 90 -6.02 -7.57 5.90
C ALA A 90 -5.80 -7.66 4.37
N PRO A 91 -4.61 -8.05 3.87
CA PRO A 91 -4.42 -8.17 2.43
C PRO A 91 -5.31 -9.30 1.87
N PRO A 92 -5.98 -9.12 0.72
CA PRO A 92 -6.66 -10.21 0.02
C PRO A 92 -5.71 -11.38 -0.25
N LEU A 93 -6.21 -12.62 -0.19
CA LEU A 93 -5.37 -13.79 -0.51
C LEU A 93 -4.87 -13.74 -1.96
N ALA A 94 -5.65 -13.14 -2.86
CA ALA A 94 -5.30 -12.95 -4.26
C ALA A 94 -4.01 -12.16 -4.48
N ASP A 95 -3.63 -11.29 -3.53
CA ASP A 95 -2.45 -10.42 -3.62
C ASP A 95 -1.22 -11.13 -3.05
N ILE A 96 -1.36 -11.80 -1.89
CA ILE A 96 -0.21 -12.44 -1.21
C ILE A 96 0.15 -13.81 -1.79
N LEU A 97 -0.82 -14.56 -2.33
CA LEU A 97 -0.59 -15.92 -2.81
C LEU A 97 0.37 -15.96 -4.02
N PRO A 98 0.26 -15.05 -5.01
CA PRO A 98 1.26 -14.89 -6.06
C PRO A 98 2.67 -14.66 -5.52
N GLU A 99 2.86 -13.76 -4.56
CA GLU A 99 4.19 -13.47 -4.00
C GLU A 99 4.82 -14.71 -3.35
N ILE A 100 4.02 -15.46 -2.58
CA ILE A 100 4.47 -16.69 -1.92
C ILE A 100 4.91 -17.72 -2.98
N VAL A 101 4.10 -17.93 -4.02
CA VAL A 101 4.41 -18.88 -5.10
C VAL A 101 5.63 -18.44 -5.90
N GLN A 102 5.73 -17.15 -6.24
CA GLN A 102 6.88 -16.58 -6.95
C GLN A 102 8.17 -16.79 -6.15
N PHE A 103 8.15 -16.49 -4.84
CA PHE A 103 9.27 -16.75 -3.96
C PHE A 103 9.66 -18.23 -3.97
N LEU A 104 8.72 -19.14 -3.69
CA LEU A 104 8.97 -20.59 -3.67
C LEU A 104 9.51 -21.14 -4.99
N SER A 105 9.03 -20.59 -6.12
CA SER A 105 9.50 -20.98 -7.46
C SER A 105 10.88 -20.44 -7.82
N GLY A 106 11.46 -19.53 -7.03
CA GLY A 106 12.68 -18.81 -7.40
C GLY A 106 12.46 -17.90 -8.61
N GLN A 107 11.31 -17.22 -8.65
CA GLN A 107 10.89 -16.31 -9.74
C GLN A 107 10.67 -16.99 -11.11
N GLN A 108 10.45 -18.31 -11.14
CA GLN A 108 10.18 -19.06 -12.38
C GLN A 108 8.73 -18.98 -12.84
N VAL A 109 7.79 -18.75 -11.91
CA VAL A 109 6.36 -18.60 -12.24
C VAL A 109 6.08 -17.13 -12.57
N THR A 110 5.91 -16.84 -13.85
CA THR A 110 5.58 -15.49 -14.35
C THR A 110 4.07 -15.25 -14.47
N GLU A 111 3.28 -16.31 -14.73
CA GLU A 111 1.83 -16.23 -14.85
C GLU A 111 1.13 -17.08 -13.79
N MET A 112 0.23 -16.46 -13.04
CA MET A 112 -0.56 -17.15 -12.02
C MET A 112 -1.84 -17.75 -12.62
N PRO A 113 -2.21 -18.98 -12.25
CA PRO A 113 -3.47 -19.58 -12.69
C PRO A 113 -4.69 -18.70 -12.36
N ALA A 114 -5.75 -18.77 -13.17
CA ALA A 114 -6.92 -17.90 -13.00
C ALA A 114 -7.73 -18.25 -11.74
N SER A 115 -7.92 -19.54 -11.43
CA SER A 115 -8.75 -19.98 -10.30
C SER A 115 -7.95 -20.20 -9.02
N LEU A 116 -8.56 -19.89 -7.88
CA LEU A 116 -7.96 -20.12 -6.56
C LEU A 116 -7.55 -21.59 -6.36
N ASP A 117 -8.40 -22.55 -6.73
CA ASP A 117 -8.09 -23.97 -6.61
C ASP A 117 -6.81 -24.38 -7.36
N GLN A 118 -6.60 -23.84 -8.56
CA GLN A 118 -5.38 -24.09 -9.33
C GLN A 118 -4.16 -23.42 -8.68
N ARG A 119 -4.31 -22.20 -8.15
CA ARG A 119 -3.22 -21.52 -7.40
C ARG A 119 -2.84 -22.29 -6.14
N LEU A 120 -3.82 -22.81 -5.38
CA LEU A 120 -3.58 -23.62 -4.19
C LEU A 120 -2.94 -24.97 -4.53
N ALA A 121 -3.33 -25.60 -5.65
CA ALA A 121 -2.69 -26.82 -6.13
C ALA A 121 -1.22 -26.59 -6.55
N LEU A 122 -0.94 -25.44 -7.18
CA LEU A 122 0.42 -25.03 -7.52
C LEU A 122 1.26 -24.79 -6.26
N LEU A 123 0.72 -24.05 -5.28
CA LEU A 123 1.37 -23.86 -3.98
C LEU A 123 1.70 -25.22 -3.32
N LEU A 124 0.72 -26.13 -3.25
CA LEU A 124 0.92 -27.48 -2.69
C LEU A 124 2.01 -28.27 -3.43
N THR A 125 2.18 -28.07 -4.73
CA THR A 125 3.25 -28.72 -5.50
C THR A 125 4.63 -28.28 -4.99
N TYR A 126 4.83 -26.98 -4.77
CA TYR A 126 6.08 -26.46 -4.19
C TYR A 126 6.28 -26.88 -2.74
N LEU A 127 5.22 -26.86 -1.92
CA LEU A 127 5.28 -27.29 -0.51
C LEU A 127 5.55 -28.80 -0.34
N ARG A 128 5.35 -29.60 -1.39
CA ARG A 128 5.76 -31.01 -1.46
C ARG A 128 7.20 -31.17 -1.92
N GLN A 129 7.68 -30.32 -2.81
CA GLN A 129 9.04 -30.38 -3.34
C GLN A 129 10.07 -29.92 -2.31
N GLN A 130 9.77 -28.86 -1.57
CA GLN A 130 10.65 -28.26 -0.57
C GLN A 130 9.93 -28.17 0.77
N ARG A 131 10.67 -28.37 1.87
CA ARG A 131 10.11 -28.19 3.22
C ARG A 131 10.11 -26.72 3.60
N CYS A 132 8.94 -26.10 3.59
CA CYS A 132 8.74 -24.67 3.83
C CYS A 132 7.97 -24.40 5.13
N LEU A 133 8.28 -23.30 5.80
CA LEU A 133 7.49 -22.75 6.88
C LEU A 133 6.85 -21.43 6.42
N LEU A 134 5.53 -21.45 6.25
CA LEU A 134 4.75 -20.25 5.94
C LEU A 134 4.12 -19.73 7.22
N VAL A 135 4.39 -18.47 7.56
CA VAL A 135 3.81 -17.80 8.73
C VAL A 135 2.82 -16.75 8.26
N LEU A 136 1.57 -16.85 8.75
CA LEU A 136 0.56 -15.81 8.62
C LEU A 136 0.30 -15.21 10.00
N ASP A 137 0.78 -13.99 10.20
CA ASP A 137 0.68 -13.28 11.48
C ASP A 137 -0.55 -12.35 11.50
N ASN A 138 -1.22 -12.21 12.64
CA ASN A 138 -2.41 -11.38 12.85
C ASN A 138 -3.65 -11.81 12.05
N LEU A 139 -3.96 -13.10 12.03
CA LEU A 139 -5.14 -13.62 11.32
C LEU A 139 -6.45 -12.98 11.78
N GLU A 140 -6.53 -12.49 13.02
CA GLU A 140 -7.73 -11.80 13.53
C GLU A 140 -8.15 -10.60 12.67
N SER A 141 -7.22 -9.97 11.95
CA SER A 141 -7.49 -8.80 11.10
C SER A 141 -8.40 -9.12 9.92
N ILE A 142 -8.52 -10.40 9.54
CA ILE A 142 -9.42 -10.88 8.47
C ILE A 142 -10.66 -11.62 9.00
N LEU A 143 -10.84 -11.68 10.32
CA LEU A 143 -11.99 -12.31 10.98
C LEU A 143 -13.03 -11.25 11.41
N GLN A 144 -14.29 -11.66 11.51
CA GLN A 144 -15.37 -10.82 12.03
C GLN A 144 -15.17 -10.55 13.53
N SER A 145 -15.53 -9.35 13.98
CA SER A 145 -15.41 -8.90 15.37
C SER A 145 -16.63 -9.22 16.25
N ASP A 146 -17.71 -9.74 15.65
CA ASP A 146 -19.05 -9.76 16.26
C ASP A 146 -19.40 -11.16 16.80
N GLU A 147 -20.68 -11.42 17.08
CA GLU A 147 -21.20 -12.63 17.77
C GLU A 147 -20.78 -13.99 17.16
N ARG A 148 -20.22 -14.00 15.95
CA ARG A 148 -19.68 -15.19 15.26
C ARG A 148 -18.15 -15.21 15.27
N ALA A 149 -17.58 -15.27 16.47
CA ALA A 149 -16.13 -15.39 16.67
C ALA A 149 -15.51 -16.49 15.78
N GLY A 150 -14.48 -16.13 15.01
CA GLY A 150 -13.81 -17.02 14.06
C GLY A 150 -14.34 -17.03 12.62
N ASP A 151 -15.49 -16.44 12.31
CA ASP A 151 -15.97 -16.32 10.93
C ASP A 151 -15.12 -15.31 10.13
N TYR A 152 -14.92 -15.57 8.84
CA TYR A 152 -14.17 -14.65 7.97
C TYR A 152 -15.00 -13.42 7.63
N ARG A 153 -14.34 -12.27 7.49
CA ARG A 153 -14.96 -11.08 6.91
C ARG A 153 -15.39 -11.36 5.46
N PRO A 154 -16.46 -10.72 4.96
CA PRO A 154 -16.83 -10.82 3.56
C PRO A 154 -15.64 -10.51 2.63
N GLY A 155 -15.34 -11.43 1.70
CA GLY A 155 -14.21 -11.32 0.78
C GLY A 155 -12.89 -11.94 1.27
N TYR A 156 -12.88 -12.57 2.46
CA TYR A 156 -11.70 -13.24 3.04
C TYR A 156 -11.87 -14.75 3.22
N GLU A 157 -12.98 -15.32 2.73
CA GLU A 157 -13.31 -16.74 2.84
C GLU A 157 -12.25 -17.64 2.15
N ASP A 158 -11.52 -17.09 1.18
CA ASP A 158 -10.42 -17.73 0.48
C ASP A 158 -9.28 -18.17 1.42
N TYR A 159 -9.04 -17.43 2.52
CA TYR A 159 -8.10 -17.86 3.56
C TYR A 159 -8.56 -19.14 4.25
N GLY A 160 -9.86 -19.32 4.44
CA GLY A 160 -10.43 -20.57 4.95
C GLY A 160 -10.16 -21.75 4.01
N GLN A 161 -10.21 -21.52 2.70
CA GLN A 161 -9.86 -22.54 1.72
C GLN A 161 -8.37 -22.90 1.76
N LEU A 162 -7.48 -21.90 1.87
CA LEU A 162 -6.04 -22.10 2.04
C LEU A 162 -5.73 -22.95 3.29
N ILE A 163 -6.25 -22.54 4.45
CA ILE A 163 -6.01 -23.22 5.74
C ILE A 163 -6.51 -24.67 5.68
N ARG A 164 -7.71 -24.89 5.13
CA ARG A 164 -8.28 -26.24 4.95
C ARG A 164 -7.42 -27.10 4.03
N ARG A 165 -7.06 -26.58 2.85
CA ARG A 165 -6.27 -27.33 1.84
C ARG A 165 -4.91 -27.75 2.39
N LEU A 166 -4.24 -26.87 3.14
CA LEU A 166 -2.95 -27.16 3.77
C LEU A 166 -3.09 -28.12 4.97
N GLY A 167 -4.17 -28.02 5.73
CA GLY A 167 -4.44 -28.97 6.82
C GLY A 167 -4.69 -30.40 6.33
N GLU A 168 -5.46 -30.55 5.24
CA GLU A 168 -5.92 -31.85 4.73
C GLU A 168 -4.92 -32.52 3.78
N SER A 169 -4.20 -31.76 2.95
CA SER A 169 -3.37 -32.30 1.87
C SER A 169 -2.03 -32.86 2.37
N GLU A 170 -1.53 -33.91 1.74
CA GLU A 170 -0.18 -34.42 2.04
C GLU A 170 0.91 -33.48 1.51
N HIS A 171 1.76 -32.98 2.40
CA HIS A 171 3.00 -32.25 2.14
C HIS A 171 3.93 -32.30 3.35
N GLN A 172 5.19 -31.87 3.17
CA GLN A 172 6.22 -31.84 4.21
C GLN A 172 6.38 -30.48 4.89
N SER A 173 5.71 -29.46 4.36
CA SER A 173 5.75 -28.07 4.86
C SER A 173 4.78 -27.81 6.02
N CYS A 174 4.86 -26.64 6.64
CA CYS A 174 3.96 -26.21 7.72
C CYS A 174 3.43 -24.78 7.50
N LEU A 175 2.14 -24.58 7.80
CA LEU A 175 1.52 -23.27 7.98
C LEU A 175 1.44 -22.94 9.48
N LEU A 176 2.07 -21.86 9.90
CA LEU A 176 1.99 -21.31 11.26
C LEU A 176 1.10 -20.07 11.25
N LEU A 177 0.06 -20.07 12.07
CA LEU A 177 -0.88 -18.96 12.23
C LEU A 177 -0.69 -18.31 13.59
N THR A 178 -0.76 -16.98 13.66
CA THR A 178 -1.04 -16.29 14.93
C THR A 178 -2.41 -15.66 14.85
N SER A 179 -3.20 -15.80 15.92
CA SER A 179 -4.55 -15.23 15.96
C SER A 179 -5.02 -15.00 17.38
N ARG A 180 -5.96 -14.07 17.59
CA ARG A 180 -6.72 -13.99 18.86
C ARG A 180 -7.72 -15.11 19.01
N GLU A 181 -8.33 -15.47 17.89
CA GLU A 181 -9.45 -16.39 17.83
C GLU A 181 -9.16 -17.55 16.88
N ARG A 182 -9.88 -18.65 17.07
CA ARG A 182 -9.78 -19.80 16.18
C ARG A 182 -10.56 -19.51 14.89
N PRO A 183 -9.93 -19.60 13.71
CA PRO A 183 -10.66 -19.40 12.46
C PRO A 183 -11.68 -20.52 12.22
N GLN A 184 -12.74 -20.19 11.48
CA GLN A 184 -13.81 -21.12 11.13
C GLN A 184 -13.23 -22.37 10.45
N GLY A 185 -13.73 -23.55 10.86
CA GLY A 185 -13.28 -24.84 10.33
C GLY A 185 -12.00 -25.40 10.96
N PHE A 186 -11.21 -24.60 11.70
CA PHE A 186 -9.95 -25.08 12.30
C PHE A 186 -10.15 -26.20 13.32
N ARG A 187 -11.17 -26.08 14.18
CA ARG A 187 -11.49 -27.11 15.20
C ARG A 187 -11.76 -28.48 14.58
N ARG A 188 -12.38 -28.50 13.39
CA ARG A 188 -12.64 -29.72 12.65
C ARG A 188 -11.33 -30.34 12.17
N LEU A 189 -10.44 -29.53 11.59
CA LEU A 189 -9.11 -29.99 11.15
C LEU A 189 -8.27 -30.57 12.30
N GLU A 190 -8.28 -29.92 13.47
CA GLU A 190 -7.59 -30.39 14.68
C GLU A 190 -8.13 -31.74 15.19
N GLY A 191 -9.44 -32.00 15.03
CA GLY A 191 -10.06 -33.28 15.36
C GLY A 191 -9.82 -34.38 14.32
N ASP A 192 -9.71 -34.00 13.04
CA ASP A 192 -9.62 -34.93 11.91
C ASP A 192 -8.18 -35.43 11.67
N THR A 193 -7.14 -34.67 12.06
CA THR A 193 -5.73 -35.06 11.86
C THR A 193 -4.81 -34.65 13.02
N PRO A 194 -3.93 -35.56 13.51
CA PRO A 194 -2.97 -35.24 14.57
C PRO A 194 -1.86 -34.27 14.13
N LEU A 195 -1.80 -33.95 12.84
CA LEU A 195 -0.84 -33.02 12.23
C LEU A 195 -1.34 -31.57 12.21
N VAL A 196 -2.55 -31.31 12.71
CA VAL A 196 -3.08 -29.95 12.95
C VAL A 196 -3.16 -29.75 14.46
N ARG A 197 -2.53 -28.68 14.97
CA ARG A 197 -2.51 -28.41 16.42
C ARG A 197 -2.67 -26.92 16.72
N SER A 198 -3.22 -26.62 17.89
CA SER A 198 -3.24 -25.26 18.42
C SER A 198 -2.55 -25.16 19.77
N LEU A 199 -1.78 -24.09 19.97
CA LEU A 199 -1.25 -23.69 21.26
C LEU A 199 -2.04 -22.49 21.75
N GLN A 200 -2.74 -22.66 22.88
CA GLN A 200 -3.35 -21.54 23.59
C GLN A 200 -2.28 -20.89 24.47
N LEU A 201 -1.86 -19.69 24.11
CA LEU A 201 -0.90 -18.91 24.88
C LEU A 201 -1.59 -18.29 26.10
N ALA A 202 -1.11 -18.64 27.29
CA ALA A 202 -1.53 -18.04 28.55
C ALA A 202 -0.73 -16.75 28.84
N GLY A 203 -0.98 -16.10 29.98
CA GLY A 203 -0.09 -15.07 30.53
C GLY A 203 1.33 -15.56 30.81
N LEU A 204 2.27 -14.63 31.02
CA LEU A 204 3.58 -14.97 31.56
C LEU A 204 3.43 -15.52 32.97
N ALA A 205 4.25 -16.52 33.29
CA ALA A 205 4.41 -16.97 34.68
C ALA A 205 4.96 -15.84 35.55
N ALA A 206 4.71 -15.90 36.86
CA ALA A 206 5.12 -14.88 37.82
C ALA A 206 6.60 -14.49 37.69
N GLU A 207 7.50 -15.47 37.59
CA GLU A 207 8.94 -15.24 37.46
C GLU A 207 9.31 -14.50 36.17
N ALA A 208 8.78 -14.92 35.02
CA ALA A 208 9.03 -14.25 33.74
C ALA A 208 8.41 -12.83 33.69
N GLY A 209 7.24 -12.66 34.30
CA GLY A 209 6.60 -11.35 34.47
C GLY A 209 7.45 -10.41 35.34
N GLN A 210 8.02 -10.91 36.43
CA GLN A 210 8.94 -10.17 37.28
C GLN A 210 10.21 -9.75 36.53
N GLN A 211 10.83 -10.66 35.77
CA GLN A 211 12.00 -10.33 34.95
C GLN A 211 11.69 -9.22 33.93
N LEU A 212 10.49 -9.26 33.32
CA LEU A 212 10.04 -8.21 32.42
C LEU A 212 9.91 -6.86 33.14
N LEU A 213 9.32 -6.83 34.34
CA LEU A 213 9.18 -5.62 35.17
C LEU A 213 10.56 -5.07 35.61
N GLN A 214 11.48 -5.94 36.03
CA GLN A 214 12.87 -5.56 36.38
C GLN A 214 13.59 -4.97 35.17
N GLY A 215 13.46 -5.60 34.00
CA GLY A 215 14.02 -5.10 32.74
C GLY A 215 13.46 -3.74 32.30
N ARG A 216 12.37 -3.28 32.93
CA ARG A 216 11.77 -1.96 32.74
C ARG A 216 12.13 -0.95 33.84
N GLY A 217 13.03 -1.29 34.75
CA GLY A 217 13.59 -0.36 35.73
C GLY A 217 12.86 -0.27 37.07
N LEU A 218 11.85 -1.11 37.30
CA LEU A 218 11.22 -1.22 38.62
C LEU A 218 12.20 -1.93 39.57
N ALA A 219 12.80 -1.15 40.47
CA ALA A 219 13.99 -1.53 41.24
C ALA A 219 13.71 -2.44 42.46
N ASP A 220 12.47 -2.45 42.98
CA ASP A 220 12.08 -3.24 44.15
C ASP A 220 10.96 -4.23 43.80
N VAL A 221 11.35 -5.31 43.10
CA VAL A 221 10.45 -6.40 42.73
C VAL A 221 10.32 -7.34 43.94
N GLY A 222 9.83 -6.79 45.05
CA GLY A 222 9.60 -7.48 46.31
C GLY A 222 8.51 -8.57 46.19
N SER A 223 7.92 -8.95 47.32
CA SER A 223 6.89 -10.01 47.40
C SER A 223 5.59 -9.71 46.63
N THR A 224 5.39 -8.49 46.14
CA THR A 224 4.12 -8.00 45.55
C THR A 224 4.12 -7.93 44.03
N ALA A 225 5.29 -8.02 43.39
CA ALA A 225 5.36 -8.18 41.93
C ALA A 225 4.62 -9.42 41.38
N PRO A 226 4.62 -10.60 42.04
CA PRO A 226 3.71 -11.69 41.65
C PRO A 226 2.24 -11.26 41.59
N ALA A 227 1.77 -10.45 42.57
CA ALA A 227 0.39 -9.99 42.61
C ALA A 227 0.07 -9.03 41.46
N LEU A 228 1.01 -8.15 41.07
CA LEU A 228 0.87 -7.31 39.88
C LEU A 228 0.81 -8.15 38.59
N VAL A 229 1.67 -9.17 38.46
CA VAL A 229 1.66 -10.08 37.31
C VAL A 229 0.35 -10.86 37.23
N GLU A 230 -0.12 -11.38 38.36
CA GLU A 230 -1.41 -12.08 38.46
C GLU A 230 -2.57 -11.16 38.08
N ARG A 231 -2.57 -9.91 38.57
CA ARG A 231 -3.63 -8.93 38.30
C ARG A 231 -3.82 -8.65 36.81
N TYR A 232 -2.73 -8.48 36.07
CA TYR A 232 -2.76 -8.27 34.62
C TYR A 232 -2.73 -9.59 33.83
N SER A 233 -3.04 -10.72 34.48
CA SER A 233 -3.07 -12.06 33.87
C SER A 233 -1.79 -12.38 33.09
N GLY A 234 -0.64 -11.89 33.57
CA GLY A 234 0.66 -12.05 32.93
C GLY A 234 0.77 -11.46 31.52
N ASN A 235 -0.09 -10.50 31.13
CA ASN A 235 -0.05 -9.90 29.80
C ASN A 235 1.20 -9.01 29.61
N PRO A 236 2.17 -9.40 28.75
CA PRO A 236 3.41 -8.66 28.56
C PRO A 236 3.22 -7.20 28.15
N LEU A 237 2.25 -6.89 27.29
CA LEU A 237 2.01 -5.51 26.88
C LEU A 237 1.40 -4.70 28.03
N ALA A 238 0.40 -5.22 28.73
CA ALA A 238 -0.18 -4.54 29.89
C ALA A 238 0.88 -4.28 30.99
N LEU A 239 1.73 -5.27 31.26
CA LEU A 239 2.84 -5.13 32.21
C LEU A 239 3.86 -4.08 31.77
N LYS A 240 4.18 -3.97 30.47
CA LYS A 240 5.05 -2.90 29.94
C LYS A 240 4.41 -1.52 30.10
N LEU A 241 3.12 -1.39 29.81
CA LEU A 241 2.37 -0.13 29.91
C LEU A 241 2.26 0.35 31.36
N ILE A 242 1.93 -0.57 32.28
CA ILE A 242 1.78 -0.22 33.69
C ILE A 242 3.11 0.02 34.38
N ALA A 243 4.18 -0.68 33.98
CA ALA A 243 5.51 -0.46 34.55
C ALA A 243 5.97 0.99 34.38
N GLU A 244 5.76 1.58 33.21
CA GLU A 244 6.07 3.00 32.98
C GLU A 244 5.21 3.91 33.87
N THR A 245 3.93 3.58 34.04
CA THR A 245 3.03 4.35 34.91
C THR A 245 3.46 4.32 36.37
N ILE A 246 3.87 3.15 36.87
CA ILE A 246 4.40 2.97 38.22
C ILE A 246 5.69 3.77 38.38
N GLN A 247 6.57 3.73 37.37
CA GLN A 247 7.80 4.48 37.39
C GLN A 247 7.55 6.00 37.44
N ASP A 248 6.63 6.50 36.61
CA ASP A 248 6.37 7.94 36.47
C ASP A 248 5.59 8.54 37.65
N LEU A 249 4.57 7.83 38.16
CA LEU A 249 3.66 8.37 39.19
C LEU A 249 4.02 7.94 40.61
N PHE A 250 4.64 6.77 40.76
CA PHE A 250 4.91 6.15 42.06
C PHE A 250 6.41 5.97 42.31
N GLY A 251 7.28 6.52 41.45
CA GLY A 251 8.73 6.44 41.60
C GLY A 251 9.28 5.01 41.50
N GLY A 252 8.50 4.08 40.93
CA GLY A 252 8.84 2.66 40.85
C GLY A 252 8.31 1.79 41.98
N ASP A 253 7.53 2.35 42.91
CA ASP A 253 6.93 1.63 44.04
C ASP A 253 5.65 0.89 43.64
N ILE A 254 5.71 -0.44 43.57
CA ILE A 254 4.58 -1.31 43.21
C ILE A 254 3.56 -1.40 44.35
N ASP A 255 4.00 -1.33 45.60
CA ASP A 255 3.13 -1.47 46.77
C ASP A 255 2.20 -0.25 46.89
N LEU A 256 2.77 0.94 46.68
CA LEU A 256 2.00 2.17 46.67
C LEU A 256 0.97 2.19 45.54
N PHE A 257 1.32 1.68 44.35
CA PHE A 257 0.39 1.55 43.24
C PHE A 257 -0.77 0.58 43.54
N LEU A 258 -0.47 -0.60 44.10
CA LEU A 258 -1.49 -1.59 44.42
C LEU A 258 -2.42 -1.17 45.58
N ALA A 259 -1.95 -0.27 46.45
CA ALA A 259 -2.78 0.30 47.52
C ALA A 259 -3.82 1.31 47.00
N GLU A 260 -3.61 1.90 45.83
CA GLU A 260 -4.55 2.85 45.21
C GLU A 260 -5.55 2.14 44.28
N GLU A 261 -6.68 1.68 44.83
CA GLU A 261 -7.75 0.98 44.08
C GLU A 261 -8.30 1.76 42.88
N THR A 262 -8.19 3.09 42.87
CA THR A 262 -8.73 3.98 41.82
C THR A 262 -7.99 3.89 40.48
N LEU A 263 -6.80 3.30 40.44
CA LEU A 263 -5.93 3.23 39.24
C LEU A 263 -5.76 1.80 38.72
N ILE A 264 -6.56 0.85 39.20
CA ILE A 264 -6.42 -0.57 38.88
C ILE A 264 -7.39 -0.97 37.75
N PHE A 265 -6.86 -1.53 36.66
CA PHE A 265 -7.63 -1.92 35.48
C PHE A 265 -7.66 -3.43 35.28
N ASP A 266 -8.80 -3.96 34.83
CA ASP A 266 -9.01 -5.41 34.61
C ASP A 266 -8.63 -5.88 33.19
N ASP A 267 -8.56 -4.96 32.21
CA ASP A 267 -8.29 -5.28 30.81
C ASP A 267 -7.30 -4.29 30.16
N ILE A 268 -6.58 -4.78 29.14
CA ILE A 268 -5.60 -4.02 28.38
C ILE A 268 -6.20 -2.80 27.68
N ARG A 269 -7.48 -2.87 27.27
CA ARG A 269 -8.16 -1.71 26.68
C ARG A 269 -8.27 -0.56 27.67
N ALA A 270 -8.64 -0.85 28.92
CA ALA A 270 -8.75 0.16 29.95
C ALA A 270 -7.37 0.76 30.33
N VAL A 271 -6.30 -0.06 30.30
CA VAL A 271 -4.93 0.44 30.42
C VAL A 271 -4.60 1.39 29.27
N LEU A 272 -4.93 1.02 28.02
CA LEU A 272 -4.72 1.87 26.85
C LEU A 272 -5.54 3.17 26.92
N ASP A 273 -6.80 3.13 27.35
CA ASP A 273 -7.64 4.31 27.57
C ASP A 273 -6.97 5.31 28.51
N GLN A 274 -6.44 4.83 29.64
CA GLN A 274 -5.72 5.68 30.58
C GLN A 274 -4.43 6.25 29.97
N GLN A 275 -3.64 5.42 29.27
CA GLN A 275 -2.40 5.87 28.65
C GLN A 275 -2.68 6.94 27.57
N PHE A 276 -3.70 6.71 26.75
CA PHE A 276 -4.10 7.60 25.67
C PHE A 276 -4.63 8.95 26.20
N ALA A 277 -5.42 8.91 27.28
CA ALA A 277 -5.90 10.11 27.95
C ALA A 277 -4.78 11.01 28.48
N ARG A 278 -3.63 10.43 28.87
CA ARG A 278 -2.44 11.16 29.38
C ARG A 278 -1.50 11.66 28.29
N LEU A 279 -1.78 11.37 27.02
CA LEU A 279 -0.99 11.86 25.90
C LEU A 279 -1.25 13.34 25.66
N SER A 280 -0.19 14.07 25.36
CA SER A 280 -0.28 15.41 24.78
C SER A 280 -0.96 15.36 23.39
N PRO A 281 -1.52 16.48 22.91
CA PRO A 281 -2.14 16.53 21.58
C PRO A 281 -1.22 16.04 20.47
N LEU A 282 0.07 16.42 20.51
CA LEU A 282 1.06 15.99 19.51
C LEU A 282 1.32 14.49 19.56
N GLU A 283 1.38 13.89 20.74
CA GLU A 283 1.59 12.43 20.88
C GLU A 283 0.39 11.65 20.31
N ARG A 284 -0.84 12.14 20.53
CA ARG A 284 -2.04 11.55 19.92
C ARG A 284 -2.02 11.67 18.41
N GLU A 285 -1.70 12.85 17.89
CA GLU A 285 -1.60 13.11 16.45
C GLU A 285 -0.56 12.17 15.79
N ILE A 286 0.60 11.95 16.42
CA ILE A 286 1.60 10.99 15.94
C ILE A 286 1.05 9.56 15.89
N MET A 287 0.34 9.13 16.95
CA MET A 287 -0.24 7.78 16.99
C MET A 287 -1.30 7.59 15.92
N ILE A 288 -2.17 8.58 15.70
CA ILE A 288 -3.19 8.53 14.64
C ILE A 288 -2.52 8.46 13.26
N TRP A 289 -1.46 9.24 13.00
CA TRP A 289 -0.71 9.13 11.75
C TRP A 289 -0.12 7.74 11.52
N LEU A 290 0.46 7.12 12.55
CA LEU A 290 0.97 5.76 12.45
C LEU A 290 -0.16 4.73 12.23
N ALA A 291 -1.34 4.97 12.80
CA ALA A 291 -2.52 4.14 12.56
C ALA A 291 -3.06 4.29 11.13
N VAL A 292 -3.01 5.50 10.55
CA VAL A 292 -3.43 5.77 9.16
C VAL A 292 -2.44 5.23 8.15
N GLU A 293 -1.14 5.29 8.44
CA GLU A 293 -0.08 4.89 7.50
C GLU A 293 0.04 3.37 7.37
N ARG A 294 -0.37 2.62 8.40
CA ARG A 294 -0.56 1.16 8.37
C ARG A 294 0.72 0.34 8.07
N GLU A 295 1.85 0.99 7.89
CA GLU A 295 3.19 0.42 7.78
C GLU A 295 4.18 1.25 8.60
N ALA A 296 5.39 0.71 8.79
CA ALA A 296 6.43 1.44 9.49
C ALA A 296 6.92 2.62 8.65
N ILE A 297 6.97 3.82 9.23
CA ILE A 297 7.33 5.04 8.51
C ILE A 297 8.39 5.87 9.25
N SER A 298 9.13 6.65 8.49
CA SER A 298 10.20 7.48 9.04
C SER A 298 9.66 8.65 9.88
N ALA A 299 10.48 9.13 10.82
CA ALA A 299 10.20 10.36 11.56
C ALA A 299 10.11 11.62 10.65
N GLN A 300 10.64 11.56 9.44
CA GLN A 300 10.47 12.64 8.45
C GLN A 300 9.08 12.59 7.82
N THR A 301 8.61 11.38 7.48
CA THR A 301 7.27 11.16 6.91
C THR A 301 6.19 11.60 7.89
N ILE A 302 6.25 11.15 9.15
CA ILE A 302 5.28 11.54 10.18
C ILE A 302 5.23 13.06 10.31
N TRP A 303 6.40 13.71 10.40
CA TRP A 303 6.49 15.16 10.57
C TRP A 303 5.97 15.93 9.35
N GLY A 304 6.18 15.41 8.13
CA GLY A 304 5.67 16.00 6.90
C GLY A 304 4.16 15.86 6.72
N ASN A 305 3.53 14.92 7.43
CA ASN A 305 2.07 14.75 7.41
C ASN A 305 1.34 15.71 8.36
N LEU A 306 2.01 16.21 9.41
CA LEU A 306 1.40 17.12 10.37
C LEU A 306 0.98 18.43 9.68
N VAL A 307 -0.28 18.82 9.86
CA VAL A 307 -0.80 20.07 9.28
C VAL A 307 -0.08 21.30 9.87
N TYR A 308 0.19 21.25 11.18
CA TYR A 308 0.87 22.30 11.92
C TYR A 308 2.12 21.73 12.61
N PRO A 309 3.22 21.49 11.86
CA PRO A 309 4.38 20.81 12.39
C PRO A 309 5.05 21.64 13.51
N PRO A 310 5.30 21.07 14.69
CA PRO A 310 5.98 21.77 15.77
C PRO A 310 7.49 21.85 15.49
N ALA A 311 8.21 22.57 16.35
CA ALA A 311 9.67 22.58 16.33
C ALA A 311 10.22 21.14 16.39
N ARG A 312 11.19 20.82 15.54
CA ARG A 312 11.72 19.46 15.36
C ARG A 312 12.14 18.79 16.67
N ARG A 313 12.68 19.56 17.62
CA ARG A 313 13.05 19.07 18.96
C ARG A 313 11.85 18.53 19.75
N VAL A 314 10.75 19.29 19.80
CA VAL A 314 9.51 18.90 20.51
C VAL A 314 8.93 17.63 19.89
N PHE A 315 8.93 17.55 18.56
CA PHE A 315 8.50 16.35 17.84
C PHE A 315 9.33 15.10 18.20
N LEU A 316 10.66 15.23 18.23
CA LEU A 316 11.54 14.12 18.60
C LEU A 316 11.40 13.74 20.09
N GLU A 317 11.12 14.71 20.97
CA GLU A 317 10.82 14.46 22.38
C GLU A 317 9.50 13.67 22.54
N ALA A 318 8.46 14.01 21.77
CA ALA A 318 7.19 13.27 21.74
C ALA A 318 7.38 11.82 21.24
N LEU A 319 8.13 11.60 20.16
CA LEU A 319 8.45 10.24 19.69
C LEU A 319 9.16 9.41 20.78
N ARG A 320 10.14 10.01 21.47
CA ARG A 320 10.84 9.33 22.57
C ARG A 320 9.92 9.05 23.76
N ALA A 321 9.03 9.97 24.10
CA ALA A 321 8.07 9.78 25.19
C ALA A 321 7.12 8.61 24.90
N LEU A 322 6.58 8.54 23.69
CA LEU A 322 5.74 7.42 23.24
C LEU A 322 6.50 6.08 23.22
N GLN A 323 7.77 6.07 22.83
CA GLN A 323 8.62 4.87 22.89
C GLN A 323 8.87 4.40 24.32
N ARG A 324 9.14 5.31 25.26
CA ARG A 324 9.31 4.97 26.68
C ARG A 324 8.04 4.32 27.25
N ARG A 325 6.88 4.89 26.93
CA ARG A 325 5.55 4.34 27.25
C ARG A 325 5.20 3.03 26.53
N SER A 326 6.10 2.47 25.72
CA SER A 326 5.89 1.22 24.97
C SER A 326 4.69 1.26 24.01
N LEU A 327 4.26 2.46 23.59
CA LEU A 327 3.21 2.66 22.60
C LEU A 327 3.76 2.61 21.17
N LEU A 328 5.06 2.87 20.99
CA LEU A 328 5.76 2.79 19.71
C LEU A 328 6.86 1.73 19.71
N GLU A 329 7.05 1.12 18.55
CA GLU A 329 8.17 0.25 18.23
C GLU A 329 9.03 0.85 17.12
N ARG A 330 10.30 0.43 17.06
CA ARG A 330 11.22 0.81 16.00
C ARG A 330 11.51 -0.41 15.15
N SER A 331 11.37 -0.25 13.84
CA SER A 331 11.79 -1.23 12.84
C SER A 331 12.97 -0.68 12.04
N GLY A 332 13.56 -1.50 11.15
CA GLY A 332 14.64 -1.06 10.26
C GLY A 332 14.27 0.11 9.34
N VAL A 333 12.98 0.28 9.05
CA VAL A 333 12.43 1.31 8.14
C VAL A 333 11.84 2.52 8.85
N GLY A 334 11.55 2.44 10.16
CA GLY A 334 11.02 3.59 10.89
C GLY A 334 10.32 3.24 12.20
N PHE A 335 9.21 3.93 12.46
CA PHE A 335 8.37 3.78 13.64
C PHE A 335 7.08 3.04 13.27
N THR A 336 6.62 2.18 14.16
CA THR A 336 5.33 1.48 14.05
C THR A 336 4.73 1.29 15.43
N MET A 337 3.56 0.67 15.50
CA MET A 337 2.87 0.33 16.74
C MET A 337 2.57 -1.16 16.78
N GLN A 338 2.50 -1.73 17.98
CA GLN A 338 2.00 -3.09 18.13
C GLN A 338 0.57 -3.18 17.63
N ASN A 339 0.18 -4.31 17.04
CA ASN A 339 -1.15 -4.49 16.46
C ASN A 339 -2.29 -4.05 17.40
N VAL A 340 -2.24 -4.45 18.67
CA VAL A 340 -3.26 -4.05 19.67
C VAL A 340 -3.36 -2.53 19.83
N VAL A 341 -2.23 -1.82 19.81
CA VAL A 341 -2.18 -0.36 19.92
C VAL A 341 -2.68 0.27 18.61
N THR A 342 -2.27 -0.25 17.45
CA THR A 342 -2.77 0.21 16.14
C THR A 342 -4.28 0.08 16.02
N GLU A 343 -4.84 -1.07 16.38
CA GLU A 343 -6.28 -1.30 16.38
C GLU A 343 -7.01 -0.37 17.35
N TYR A 344 -6.49 -0.21 18.57
CA TYR A 344 -7.03 0.70 19.56
C TYR A 344 -7.08 2.14 19.03
N THR A 345 -5.95 2.66 18.52
CA THR A 345 -5.86 4.02 17.98
C THR A 345 -6.74 4.19 16.75
N THR A 346 -6.82 3.19 15.88
CA THR A 346 -7.71 3.23 14.70
C THR A 346 -9.18 3.31 15.13
N ALA A 347 -9.61 2.49 16.10
CA ALA A 347 -10.97 2.51 16.61
C ALA A 347 -11.32 3.83 17.32
N HIS A 348 -10.40 4.36 18.12
CA HIS A 348 -10.56 5.67 18.75
C HIS A 348 -10.68 6.79 17.69
N PHE A 349 -9.82 6.77 16.67
CA PHE A 349 -9.86 7.75 15.57
C PHE A 349 -11.18 7.70 14.79
N ILE A 350 -11.68 6.50 14.47
CA ILE A 350 -12.98 6.33 13.80
C ILE A 350 -14.11 6.94 14.63
N GLU A 351 -14.20 6.59 15.92
CA GLU A 351 -15.28 7.08 16.79
C GLU A 351 -15.21 8.60 16.94
N GLN A 352 -14.01 9.15 17.13
CA GLN A 352 -13.78 10.59 17.21
C GLN A 352 -14.21 11.30 15.92
N VAL A 353 -13.80 10.81 14.74
CA VAL A 353 -14.21 11.39 13.46
C VAL A 353 -15.73 11.32 13.26
N CYS A 354 -16.37 10.21 13.63
CA CYS A 354 -17.82 10.09 13.57
C CYS A 354 -18.50 11.17 14.43
N GLN A 355 -18.03 11.34 15.67
CA GLN A 355 -18.54 12.37 16.59
C GLN A 355 -18.34 13.79 16.05
N GLU A 356 -17.16 14.09 15.49
CA GLU A 356 -16.85 15.40 14.90
C GLU A 356 -17.74 15.75 13.70
N ILE A 357 -18.05 14.78 12.84
CA ILE A 357 -18.95 14.97 11.69
C ILE A 357 -20.39 15.18 12.18
N GLU A 358 -20.82 14.48 13.23
CA GLU A 358 -22.16 14.63 13.83
C GLU A 358 -22.34 15.99 14.52
N SER A 359 -21.34 16.43 15.29
CA SER A 359 -21.36 17.69 16.03
C SER A 359 -21.00 18.91 15.16
N GLU A 360 -20.47 18.69 13.95
CA GLU A 360 -19.90 19.71 13.07
C GLU A 360 -18.70 20.47 13.67
N THR A 361 -18.01 19.87 14.65
CA THR A 361 -16.82 20.46 15.27
C THR A 361 -15.59 19.66 14.90
N LEU A 362 -14.88 20.09 13.85
CA LEU A 362 -13.79 19.32 13.25
C LEU A 362 -12.44 19.60 13.94
N ASP A 363 -11.71 18.55 14.28
CA ASP A 363 -10.30 18.61 14.71
C ASP A 363 -9.50 17.49 14.06
N ASP A 364 -9.66 16.24 14.50
CA ASP A 364 -8.94 15.09 13.95
C ASP A 364 -9.30 14.85 12.48
N PHE A 365 -10.56 15.08 12.10
CA PHE A 365 -11.02 15.00 10.71
C PHE A 365 -10.34 16.03 9.79
N SER A 366 -9.84 17.14 10.34
CA SER A 366 -9.11 18.17 9.58
C SER A 366 -7.60 17.93 9.57
N ARG A 367 -7.06 17.25 10.60
CA ARG A 367 -5.61 17.04 10.80
C ARG A 367 -5.08 15.76 10.18
N HIS A 368 -5.93 14.78 9.93
CA HIS A 368 -5.53 13.46 9.44
C HIS A 368 -6.30 13.12 8.16
N THR A 369 -5.68 12.35 7.29
CA THR A 369 -6.38 11.79 6.13
C THR A 369 -7.07 10.49 6.50
N LEU A 370 -8.29 10.27 5.96
CA LEU A 370 -8.97 8.98 6.05
C LEU A 370 -8.43 7.97 5.02
N LEU A 371 -7.82 8.47 3.95
CA LEU A 371 -7.30 7.69 2.83
C LEU A 371 -6.20 8.49 2.15
N LYS A 372 -4.98 7.96 2.14
CA LYS A 372 -3.82 8.61 1.54
C LYS A 372 -3.75 8.28 0.05
N ALA A 373 -4.13 9.21 -0.80
CA ALA A 373 -4.23 8.99 -2.25
C ALA A 373 -2.92 8.47 -2.87
N GLN A 374 -1.78 8.97 -2.41
CA GLN A 374 -0.44 8.60 -2.90
C GLN A 374 0.14 7.33 -2.24
N ALA A 375 -0.60 6.67 -1.33
CA ALA A 375 -0.14 5.41 -0.76
C ALA A 375 -0.11 4.31 -1.83
N LYS A 376 0.71 3.29 -1.58
CA LYS A 376 0.71 2.04 -2.37
C LYS A 376 -0.71 1.46 -2.39
N ASP A 377 -1.11 0.85 -3.49
CA ASP A 377 -2.49 0.38 -3.70
C ASP A 377 -2.99 -0.51 -2.55
N TYR A 378 -2.17 -1.47 -2.09
CA TYR A 378 -2.56 -2.34 -0.98
C TYR A 378 -2.79 -1.59 0.35
N ILE A 379 -2.00 -0.55 0.64
CA ILE A 379 -2.20 0.32 1.81
C ILE A 379 -3.49 1.12 1.65
N ARG A 380 -3.71 1.70 0.47
CA ARG A 380 -4.93 2.49 0.19
C ARG A 380 -6.19 1.64 0.30
N HIS A 381 -6.16 0.41 -0.22
CA HIS A 381 -7.25 -0.56 -0.03
C HIS A 381 -7.45 -0.93 1.45
N SER A 382 -6.37 -1.05 2.23
CA SER A 382 -6.45 -1.27 3.67
C SER A 382 -7.08 -0.09 4.41
N GLN A 383 -6.64 1.14 4.13
CA GLN A 383 -7.21 2.38 4.69
C GLN A 383 -8.70 2.50 4.35
N SER A 384 -9.07 2.24 3.10
CA SER A 384 -10.47 2.24 2.67
C SER A 384 -11.32 1.27 3.52
N ARG A 385 -10.84 0.05 3.71
CA ARG A 385 -11.57 -1.01 4.44
C ARG A 385 -11.57 -0.83 5.96
N LEU A 386 -10.48 -0.34 6.54
CA LEU A 386 -10.28 -0.32 7.99
C LEU A 386 -10.53 1.05 8.63
N ILE A 387 -10.66 2.12 7.83
CA ILE A 387 -10.89 3.49 8.31
C ILE A 387 -12.12 4.08 7.62
N LEU A 388 -12.05 4.26 6.29
CA LEU A 388 -13.09 4.98 5.52
C LEU A 388 -14.45 4.26 5.57
N GLN A 389 -14.47 2.95 5.32
CA GLN A 389 -15.68 2.13 5.30
C GLN A 389 -16.34 2.03 6.69
N PRO A 390 -15.62 1.78 7.81
CA PRO A 390 -16.20 1.83 9.15
C PRO A 390 -16.80 3.20 9.49
N ILE A 391 -16.13 4.31 9.17
CA ILE A 391 -16.66 5.66 9.37
C ILE A 391 -17.94 5.84 8.58
N ALA A 392 -17.94 5.51 7.29
CA ALA A 392 -19.12 5.62 6.44
C ALA A 392 -20.27 4.74 6.97
N ALA A 393 -20.01 3.48 7.33
CA ALA A 393 -21.02 2.56 7.84
C ALA A 393 -21.65 3.06 9.15
N GLN A 394 -20.84 3.53 10.11
CA GLN A 394 -21.34 4.08 11.37
C GLN A 394 -22.17 5.34 11.15
N LEU A 395 -21.69 6.28 10.33
CA LEU A 395 -22.41 7.52 10.04
C LEU A 395 -23.70 7.26 9.27
N VAL A 396 -23.71 6.33 8.29
CA VAL A 396 -24.94 5.94 7.58
C VAL A 396 -25.93 5.25 8.53
N ALA A 397 -25.47 4.41 9.45
CA ALA A 397 -26.34 3.80 10.45
C ALA A 397 -26.99 4.83 11.38
N ARG A 398 -26.27 5.92 11.71
CA ARG A 398 -26.74 6.99 12.60
C ARG A 398 -27.56 8.09 11.90
N LEU A 399 -27.23 8.43 10.65
CA LEU A 399 -27.77 9.61 9.92
C LEU A 399 -28.52 9.27 8.64
N SER A 400 -28.53 8.02 8.18
CA SER A 400 -28.85 7.59 6.79
C SER A 400 -27.83 8.11 5.76
N GLN A 401 -27.80 7.49 4.57
CA GLN A 401 -26.90 7.91 3.49
C GLN A 401 -27.19 9.35 3.03
N THR A 402 -28.46 9.70 2.81
CA THR A 402 -28.85 11.06 2.40
C THR A 402 -28.56 12.09 3.48
N GLY A 403 -28.79 11.75 4.76
CA GLY A 403 -28.49 12.65 5.87
C GLY A 403 -26.98 12.90 6.05
N LEU A 404 -26.15 11.89 5.79
CA LEU A 404 -24.70 12.04 5.75
C LEU A 404 -24.25 12.94 4.59
N GLU A 405 -24.77 12.75 3.39
CA GLU A 405 -24.46 13.63 2.24
C GLU A 405 -24.83 15.09 2.50
N GLU A 406 -26.00 15.35 3.08
CA GLU A 406 -26.41 16.71 3.49
C GLU A 406 -25.50 17.30 4.57
N ARG A 407 -25.04 16.49 5.53
CA ARG A 407 -24.09 16.91 6.55
C ARG A 407 -22.75 17.29 5.94
N LEU A 408 -22.20 16.45 5.06
CA LEU A 408 -20.94 16.71 4.36
C LEU A 408 -21.03 17.96 3.48
N ARG A 409 -22.16 18.18 2.80
CA ARG A 409 -22.41 19.38 2.00
C ARG A 409 -22.44 20.65 2.86
N ARG A 410 -23.03 20.59 4.07
CA ARG A 410 -23.01 21.70 5.03
C ARG A 410 -21.60 21.98 5.55
N LEU A 411 -20.85 20.95 5.93
CA LEU A 411 -19.45 21.09 6.36
C LEU A 411 -18.59 21.75 5.27
N LEU A 412 -18.76 21.38 4.00
CA LEU A 412 -18.07 22.06 2.90
C LEU A 412 -18.42 23.56 2.84
N ALA A 413 -19.69 23.93 3.04
CA ALA A 413 -20.10 25.33 3.05
C ALA A 413 -19.48 26.11 4.22
N THR A 414 -19.46 25.52 5.42
CA THR A 414 -18.83 26.10 6.62
C THR A 414 -17.33 26.29 6.41
N LEU A 415 -16.62 25.28 5.92
CA LEU A 415 -15.18 25.35 5.62
C LEU A 415 -14.87 26.48 4.63
N ARG A 416 -15.69 26.64 3.58
CA ARG A 416 -15.52 27.72 2.60
C ARG A 416 -15.76 29.11 3.20
N ALA A 417 -16.71 29.23 4.12
CA ALA A 417 -17.10 30.50 4.71
C ALA A 417 -16.13 30.96 5.80
N GLU A 418 -15.67 30.05 6.66
CA GLU A 418 -14.95 30.37 7.88
C GLU A 418 -13.43 30.28 7.73
N ALA A 419 -12.93 29.35 6.92
CA ALA A 419 -11.49 29.05 6.84
C ALA A 419 -11.03 28.70 5.41
N PRO A 420 -11.22 29.61 4.43
CA PRO A 420 -10.80 29.38 3.05
C PRO A 420 -9.29 29.12 2.99
N LEU A 421 -8.89 28.07 2.28
CA LEU A 421 -7.50 27.63 2.11
C LEU A 421 -6.73 27.34 3.41
N SER A 422 -7.43 27.07 4.52
CA SER A 422 -6.76 26.56 5.73
C SER A 422 -6.10 25.21 5.41
N PRO A 423 -4.79 25.03 5.70
CA PRO A 423 -4.11 23.74 5.57
C PRO A 423 -4.90 22.63 6.27
N GLY A 424 -5.03 21.48 5.62
CA GLY A 424 -5.71 20.34 6.22
C GLY A 424 -6.29 19.33 5.22
N TYR A 425 -6.89 18.29 5.79
CA TYR A 425 -7.40 17.13 5.07
C TYR A 425 -8.92 17.09 4.97
N ALA A 426 -9.65 18.00 5.63
CA ALA A 426 -11.11 17.96 5.70
C ALA A 426 -11.77 17.95 4.32
N GLY A 427 -11.35 18.80 3.39
CA GLY A 427 -11.91 18.82 2.03
C GLY A 427 -11.67 17.51 1.28
N GLY A 428 -10.48 16.94 1.39
CA GLY A 428 -10.13 15.65 0.78
C GLY A 428 -10.86 14.48 1.42
N ASN A 429 -11.02 14.50 2.75
CA ASN A 429 -11.76 13.48 3.49
C ASN A 429 -13.25 13.49 3.15
N ILE A 430 -13.87 14.68 3.03
CA ILE A 430 -15.26 14.81 2.58
C ILE A 430 -15.40 14.21 1.18
N LEU A 431 -14.49 14.55 0.26
CA LEU A 431 -14.54 14.03 -1.10
C LEU A 431 -14.36 12.51 -1.13
N ASN A 432 -13.38 11.96 -0.41
CA ASN A 432 -13.17 10.51 -0.31
C ASN A 432 -14.39 9.78 0.29
N LEU A 433 -15.07 10.36 1.29
CA LEU A 433 -16.31 9.80 1.84
C LEU A 433 -17.45 9.80 0.81
N LEU A 434 -17.68 10.92 0.12
CA LEU A 434 -18.73 11.00 -0.92
C LEU A 434 -18.47 10.03 -2.07
N LEU A 435 -17.20 9.86 -2.46
CA LEU A 435 -16.80 8.88 -3.46
C LEU A 435 -17.05 7.44 -2.99
N HIS A 436 -16.76 7.13 -1.73
CA HIS A 436 -17.06 5.81 -1.15
C HIS A 436 -18.56 5.52 -1.10
N LEU A 437 -19.38 6.53 -0.78
CA LEU A 437 -20.84 6.44 -0.78
C LEU A 437 -21.45 6.36 -2.19
N GLN A 438 -20.65 6.51 -3.24
CA GLN A 438 -21.10 6.59 -4.63
C GLN A 438 -22.09 7.74 -4.86
N SER A 439 -21.92 8.85 -4.13
CA SER A 439 -22.78 10.03 -4.22
C SER A 439 -22.65 10.75 -5.56
N ASP A 440 -23.73 11.38 -6.02
CA ASP A 440 -23.69 12.28 -7.17
C ASP A 440 -23.02 13.60 -6.80
N LEU A 441 -21.83 13.84 -7.35
CA LEU A 441 -21.02 15.02 -7.04
C LEU A 441 -21.40 16.27 -7.84
N ARG A 442 -22.40 16.22 -8.74
CA ARG A 442 -22.79 17.40 -9.53
C ARG A 442 -23.18 18.58 -8.65
N GLY A 443 -22.61 19.75 -8.95
CA GLY A 443 -22.86 20.99 -8.23
C GLY A 443 -22.21 21.05 -6.84
N TYR A 444 -21.32 20.12 -6.48
CA TYR A 444 -20.47 20.29 -5.30
C TYR A 444 -19.40 21.36 -5.54
N ASP A 445 -19.20 22.21 -4.54
CA ASP A 445 -18.27 23.33 -4.61
C ASP A 445 -17.10 23.14 -3.64
N PHE A 446 -15.94 22.78 -4.16
CA PHE A 446 -14.69 22.68 -3.42
C PHE A 446 -13.79 23.92 -3.63
N SER A 447 -14.34 25.01 -4.18
CA SER A 447 -13.54 26.21 -4.45
C SER A 447 -12.94 26.81 -3.18
N ARG A 448 -11.70 27.29 -3.30
CA ARG A 448 -10.93 27.91 -2.21
C ARG A 448 -10.80 27.02 -0.96
N LEU A 449 -10.80 25.69 -1.13
CA LEU A 449 -10.52 24.73 -0.06
C LEU A 449 -9.19 24.01 -0.29
N THR A 450 -8.60 23.49 0.78
CA THR A 450 -7.57 22.46 0.74
C THR A 450 -8.25 21.10 0.60
N VAL A 451 -7.96 20.41 -0.50
CA VAL A 451 -8.50 19.09 -0.83
C VAL A 451 -7.31 18.14 -0.94
N TRP A 452 -6.60 17.96 0.17
CA TRP A 452 -5.40 17.13 0.22
C TRP A 452 -5.74 15.65 0.28
N GLN A 453 -4.92 14.82 -0.38
CA GLN A 453 -5.03 13.35 -0.37
C GLN A 453 -6.39 12.81 -0.87
N ALA A 454 -7.08 13.55 -1.74
CA ALA A 454 -8.24 12.98 -2.44
C ALA A 454 -7.76 11.99 -3.51
N TYR A 455 -8.42 10.84 -3.62
CA TYR A 455 -8.13 9.86 -4.67
C TYR A 455 -9.16 9.97 -5.78
N LEU A 456 -8.82 10.69 -6.85
CA LEU A 456 -9.69 10.99 -8.00
C LEU A 456 -9.37 10.13 -9.23
N GLY A 457 -8.68 9.00 -9.02
CA GLY A 457 -8.31 8.09 -10.09
C GLY A 457 -9.52 7.38 -10.69
N GLY A 458 -9.73 7.54 -11.99
CA GLY A 458 -10.74 6.88 -12.82
C GLY A 458 -12.11 7.57 -12.81
N LEU A 459 -12.20 8.79 -12.28
CA LEU A 459 -13.48 9.41 -11.96
C LEU A 459 -13.84 10.57 -12.89
N HIS A 460 -15.08 10.55 -13.37
CA HIS A 460 -15.69 11.67 -14.08
C HIS A 460 -16.40 12.58 -13.07
N LEU A 461 -15.96 13.84 -12.96
CA LEU A 461 -16.45 14.82 -11.99
C LEU A 461 -17.17 15.99 -12.71
N PRO A 462 -18.32 15.75 -13.35
CA PRO A 462 -19.02 16.80 -14.07
C PRO A 462 -19.55 17.85 -13.10
N GLU A 463 -19.36 19.13 -13.44
CA GLU A 463 -19.91 20.26 -12.68
C GLU A 463 -19.46 20.33 -11.20
N VAL A 464 -18.29 19.76 -10.88
CA VAL A 464 -17.64 19.94 -9.58
C VAL A 464 -16.70 21.13 -9.64
N ASN A 465 -16.89 22.11 -8.76
CA ASN A 465 -16.09 23.34 -8.77
C ASN A 465 -14.83 23.20 -7.89
N PHE A 466 -13.64 23.17 -8.51
CA PHE A 466 -12.35 23.20 -7.82
C PHE A 466 -11.61 24.55 -7.96
N THR A 467 -12.32 25.63 -8.32
CA THR A 467 -11.70 26.93 -8.57
C THR A 467 -10.86 27.38 -7.37
N GLN A 468 -9.57 27.65 -7.58
CA GLN A 468 -8.63 28.05 -6.53
C GLN A 468 -8.53 27.06 -5.35
N ALA A 469 -8.86 25.78 -5.55
CA ALA A 469 -8.60 24.75 -4.54
C ALA A 469 -7.11 24.39 -4.50
N ASP A 470 -6.60 24.06 -3.31
CA ASP A 470 -5.29 23.45 -3.15
C ASP A 470 -5.44 21.92 -3.18
N LEU A 471 -4.92 21.31 -4.25
CA LEU A 471 -5.05 19.88 -4.54
C LEU A 471 -3.75 19.12 -4.23
N ALA A 472 -2.90 19.64 -3.34
CA ALA A 472 -1.64 18.98 -2.99
C ALA A 472 -1.87 17.55 -2.50
N GLY A 473 -1.08 16.61 -3.01
CA GLY A 473 -1.19 15.20 -2.63
C GLY A 473 -2.40 14.45 -3.20
N THR A 474 -3.25 15.09 -4.00
CA THR A 474 -4.40 14.45 -4.67
C THR A 474 -3.96 13.74 -5.94
N VAL A 475 -4.55 12.58 -6.22
CA VAL A 475 -4.26 11.76 -7.41
C VAL A 475 -5.39 11.94 -8.41
N PHE A 476 -5.06 12.35 -9.63
CA PHE A 476 -5.97 12.37 -10.79
C PHE A 476 -5.60 11.21 -11.73
N THR A 477 -6.58 10.61 -12.40
CA THR A 477 -6.28 9.85 -13.62
C THR A 477 -6.03 10.81 -14.74
N ASP A 478 -4.76 10.97 -15.11
CA ASP A 478 -4.46 10.91 -16.52
C ASP A 478 -4.29 9.43 -16.88
N THR A 479 -5.39 8.79 -17.30
CA THR A 479 -5.30 7.50 -17.99
C THR A 479 -4.61 7.75 -19.32
N PHE A 480 -3.33 7.35 -19.42
CA PHE A 480 -2.73 7.10 -20.71
C PHE A 480 -3.52 5.96 -21.34
N GLY A 481 -4.16 6.21 -22.48
CA GLY A 481 -4.42 5.13 -23.42
C GLY A 481 -3.09 4.55 -23.94
N GLY A 482 -3.13 3.58 -24.84
CA GLY A 482 -1.92 3.02 -25.44
C GLY A 482 -1.01 4.10 -26.04
N ILE A 483 0.25 4.16 -25.62
CA ILE A 483 1.24 5.08 -26.20
C ILE A 483 1.93 4.37 -27.36
N TYR A 484 1.73 4.88 -28.58
CA TYR A 484 2.32 4.30 -29.78
C TYR A 484 3.60 5.00 -30.22
N ALA A 485 3.76 6.27 -29.88
CA ALA A 485 4.90 7.07 -30.28
C ALA A 485 5.35 8.01 -29.16
N VAL A 486 6.66 8.20 -29.04
CA VAL A 486 7.28 9.20 -28.18
C VAL A 486 8.42 9.90 -28.92
N ALA A 487 8.61 11.19 -28.66
CA ALA A 487 9.72 11.96 -29.22
C ALA A 487 10.19 13.03 -28.25
N PHE A 488 11.51 13.19 -28.13
CA PHE A 488 12.10 14.36 -27.50
C PHE A 488 12.26 15.49 -28.53
N SER A 489 12.05 16.71 -28.07
CA SER A 489 12.50 17.93 -28.76
C SER A 489 14.02 17.94 -28.94
N PRO A 490 14.56 18.66 -29.94
CA PRO A 490 16.00 18.65 -30.23
C PRO A 490 16.88 19.16 -29.09
N ASP A 491 16.36 20.05 -28.24
CA ASP A 491 17.04 20.57 -27.05
C ASP A 491 16.85 19.68 -25.80
N GLY A 492 16.07 18.60 -25.92
CA GLY A 492 15.74 17.66 -24.86
C GLY A 492 14.86 18.23 -23.76
N GLN A 493 14.29 19.44 -23.91
CA GLN A 493 13.51 20.10 -22.86
C GLN A 493 12.05 19.67 -22.82
N VAL A 494 11.54 19.19 -23.94
CA VAL A 494 10.14 18.80 -24.15
C VAL A 494 10.07 17.35 -24.64
N LEU A 495 9.14 16.58 -24.08
CA LEU A 495 8.76 15.23 -24.50
C LEU A 495 7.33 15.26 -25.02
N ALA A 496 7.07 14.63 -26.17
CA ALA A 496 5.71 14.43 -26.69
C ALA A 496 5.40 12.95 -26.82
N ALA A 497 4.15 12.57 -26.57
CA ALA A 497 3.66 11.20 -26.75
C ALA A 497 2.31 11.18 -27.46
N GLY A 498 2.16 10.23 -28.39
CA GLY A 498 0.96 10.00 -29.18
C GLY A 498 0.17 8.82 -28.62
N THR A 499 -1.12 9.03 -28.42
CA THR A 499 -2.01 8.07 -27.75
C THR A 499 -2.90 7.35 -28.76
N ASP A 500 -3.53 6.26 -28.31
CA ASP A 500 -4.50 5.47 -29.05
C ASP A 500 -5.83 6.20 -29.32
N ASP A 501 -6.20 7.16 -28.46
CA ASP A 501 -7.39 8.00 -28.57
C ASP A 501 -7.23 9.21 -29.50
N GLY A 502 -6.07 9.36 -30.15
CA GLY A 502 -5.82 10.44 -31.12
C GLY A 502 -5.30 11.75 -30.51
N GLN A 503 -4.96 11.77 -29.23
CA GLN A 503 -4.31 12.91 -28.61
C GLN A 503 -2.80 12.89 -28.77
N ILE A 504 -2.19 14.07 -28.64
CA ILE A 504 -0.76 14.19 -28.41
C ILE A 504 -0.58 14.97 -27.13
N ARG A 505 0.10 14.36 -26.16
CA ARG A 505 0.39 14.99 -24.88
C ARG A 505 1.84 15.42 -24.85
N VAL A 506 2.10 16.59 -24.26
CA VAL A 506 3.40 17.23 -24.25
C VAL A 506 3.79 17.61 -22.83
N TRP A 507 4.99 17.25 -22.40
CA TRP A 507 5.54 17.51 -21.07
C TRP A 507 6.89 18.17 -21.13
N GLN A 508 7.24 18.83 -20.03
CA GLN A 508 8.62 19.20 -19.76
C GLN A 508 9.41 17.94 -19.38
N ALA A 509 10.47 17.67 -20.14
CA ALA A 509 11.26 16.45 -20.00
C ALA A 509 11.98 16.32 -18.66
N ARG A 510 12.35 17.45 -18.04
CA ARG A 510 13.18 17.48 -16.82
C ARG A 510 12.46 16.97 -15.57
N ASP A 511 11.16 17.23 -15.46
CA ASP A 511 10.36 17.05 -14.23
C ASP A 511 8.99 16.40 -14.49
N GLY A 512 8.65 16.13 -15.76
CA GLY A 512 7.38 15.51 -16.13
C GLY A 512 6.18 16.45 -16.03
N GLN A 513 6.39 17.77 -15.89
CA GLN A 513 5.29 18.73 -15.83
C GLN A 513 4.50 18.71 -17.16
N PRO A 514 3.17 18.50 -17.16
CA PRO A 514 2.36 18.60 -18.38
C PRO A 514 2.36 20.05 -18.88
N LEU A 515 2.64 20.23 -20.17
CA LEU A 515 2.66 21.53 -20.82
C LEU A 515 1.36 21.77 -21.59
N LEU A 516 0.97 20.84 -22.45
CA LEU A 516 -0.24 20.97 -23.28
C LEU A 516 -0.69 19.63 -23.88
N THR A 517 -1.91 19.65 -24.42
CA THR A 517 -2.49 18.56 -25.20
C THR A 517 -2.88 19.09 -26.59
N CYS A 518 -2.43 18.42 -27.64
CA CYS A 518 -2.86 18.68 -29.01
C CYS A 518 -4.04 17.76 -29.34
N GLU A 519 -5.18 18.34 -29.66
CA GLU A 519 -6.40 17.63 -30.03
C GLU A 519 -6.71 17.84 -31.50
N GLY A 520 -7.04 16.76 -32.22
CA GLY A 520 -7.54 16.88 -33.58
C GLY A 520 -7.42 15.64 -34.46
N HIS A 521 -6.55 14.67 -34.14
CA HIS A 521 -6.62 13.36 -34.79
C HIS A 521 -7.86 12.61 -34.30
N THR A 522 -8.48 11.82 -35.18
CA THR A 522 -9.71 11.08 -34.85
C THR A 522 -9.44 9.59 -34.57
N ALA A 523 -8.17 9.19 -34.55
CA ALA A 523 -7.71 7.83 -34.27
C ALA A 523 -6.25 7.85 -33.81
N ALA A 524 -5.75 6.68 -33.37
CA ALA A 524 -4.42 6.49 -32.79
C ALA A 524 -3.30 7.23 -33.53
N VAL A 525 -2.44 7.91 -32.78
CA VAL A 525 -1.25 8.62 -33.29
C VAL A 525 -0.05 7.67 -33.25
N TRP A 526 0.35 7.14 -34.40
CA TRP A 526 1.40 6.13 -34.52
C TRP A 526 2.80 6.69 -34.68
N ALA A 527 2.94 7.94 -35.10
CA ALA A 527 4.24 8.55 -35.31
C ALA A 527 4.24 10.01 -34.85
N ILE A 528 5.35 10.43 -34.24
CA ILE A 528 5.60 11.81 -33.83
C ILE A 528 7.05 12.17 -34.15
N ALA A 529 7.29 13.37 -34.65
CA ALA A 529 8.63 13.93 -34.81
C ALA A 529 8.64 15.43 -34.51
N PHE A 530 9.69 15.91 -33.86
CA PHE A 530 9.95 17.35 -33.76
C PHE A 530 10.73 17.84 -34.98
N SER A 531 10.42 19.06 -35.40
CA SER A 531 11.25 19.82 -36.34
C SER A 531 12.63 20.15 -35.72
N PRO A 532 13.67 20.38 -36.53
CA PRO A 532 15.02 20.66 -36.03
C PRO A 532 15.14 21.91 -35.15
N ASP A 533 14.25 22.89 -35.34
CA ASP A 533 14.19 24.10 -34.51
C ASP A 533 13.35 23.92 -33.23
N GLY A 534 12.71 22.76 -33.06
CA GLY A 534 11.86 22.42 -31.92
C GLY A 534 10.53 23.16 -31.85
N GLN A 535 10.18 24.00 -32.83
CA GLN A 535 8.97 24.85 -32.77
C GLN A 535 7.74 24.15 -33.32
N THR A 536 7.93 23.23 -34.26
CA THR A 536 6.85 22.46 -34.90
C THR A 536 6.94 20.98 -34.53
N LEU A 537 5.80 20.37 -34.25
CA LEU A 537 5.63 18.93 -34.10
C LEU A 537 4.88 18.38 -35.31
N ALA A 538 5.32 17.26 -35.87
CA ALA A 538 4.57 16.50 -36.86
C ALA A 538 4.03 15.21 -36.24
N SER A 539 2.82 14.81 -36.65
CA SER A 539 2.23 13.54 -36.25
C SER A 539 1.61 12.80 -37.42
N GLY A 540 1.74 11.47 -37.43
CA GLY A 540 1.08 10.55 -38.35
C GLY A 540 0.09 9.66 -37.57
N SER A 541 -1.11 9.48 -38.11
CA SER A 541 -2.20 8.77 -37.43
C SER A 541 -2.83 7.68 -38.29
N PHE A 542 -3.51 6.77 -37.61
CA PHE A 542 -4.44 5.82 -38.22
C PHE A 542 -5.60 6.50 -38.97
N ASP A 543 -5.88 7.78 -38.69
CA ASP A 543 -6.87 8.58 -39.42
C ASP A 543 -6.44 8.97 -40.86
N GLN A 544 -5.30 8.44 -41.32
CA GLN A 544 -4.74 8.62 -42.66
C GLN A 544 -4.18 10.02 -42.93
N THR A 545 -4.09 10.87 -41.90
CA THR A 545 -3.58 12.23 -42.04
C THR A 545 -2.22 12.40 -41.37
N VAL A 546 -1.47 13.38 -41.86
CA VAL A 546 -0.35 13.97 -41.14
C VAL A 546 -0.77 15.35 -40.65
N ARG A 547 -0.44 15.69 -39.40
CA ARG A 547 -0.73 17.01 -38.83
C ARG A 547 0.54 17.69 -38.35
N LEU A 548 0.55 19.02 -38.45
CA LEU A 548 1.59 19.89 -37.91
C LEU A 548 1.00 20.70 -36.76
N TRP A 549 1.74 20.81 -35.66
CA TRP A 549 1.32 21.47 -34.44
C TRP A 549 2.37 22.48 -34.00
N ASP A 550 1.91 23.58 -33.44
CA ASP A 550 2.77 24.54 -32.75
C ASP A 550 3.10 23.99 -31.35
N VAL A 551 4.38 23.78 -31.07
CA VAL A 551 4.85 23.16 -29.80
C VAL A 551 4.59 24.03 -28.58
N ARG A 552 4.45 25.36 -28.76
CA ARG A 552 4.23 26.29 -27.64
C ARG A 552 2.77 26.41 -27.25
N THR A 553 1.87 26.28 -28.22
CA THR A 553 0.44 26.55 -28.06
C THR A 553 -0.42 25.31 -28.15
N GLY A 554 0.10 24.20 -28.71
CA GLY A 554 -0.65 22.96 -28.92
C GLY A 554 -1.66 23.05 -30.07
N GLN A 555 -1.72 24.19 -30.77
CA GLN A 555 -2.68 24.41 -31.84
C GLN A 555 -2.24 23.71 -33.13
N GLY A 556 -3.20 23.12 -33.84
CA GLY A 556 -2.98 22.56 -35.17
C GLY A 556 -2.66 23.66 -36.18
N LEU A 557 -1.44 23.64 -36.72
CA LEU A 557 -1.00 24.56 -37.77
C LEU A 557 -1.55 24.16 -39.14
N LYS A 558 -1.47 22.85 -39.46
CA LYS A 558 -1.87 22.28 -40.75
C LYS A 558 -2.32 20.83 -40.61
N THR A 559 -3.27 20.44 -41.43
CA THR A 559 -3.55 19.04 -41.75
C THR A 559 -3.10 18.80 -43.18
N LEU A 560 -2.33 17.74 -43.40
CA LEU A 560 -1.75 17.35 -44.69
C LEU A 560 -2.52 16.12 -45.21
N PRO A 561 -3.61 16.33 -45.96
CA PRO A 561 -4.38 15.23 -46.53
C PRO A 561 -3.66 14.64 -47.75
N GLY A 562 -3.70 13.33 -47.92
CA GLY A 562 -3.26 12.70 -49.17
C GLY A 562 -2.90 11.23 -49.08
N HIS A 563 -2.52 10.71 -47.92
CA HIS A 563 -2.42 9.27 -47.72
C HIS A 563 -3.81 8.64 -47.72
N THR A 564 -3.91 7.42 -48.25
CA THR A 564 -5.18 6.68 -48.34
C THR A 564 -5.29 5.55 -47.32
N ASN A 565 -4.33 5.44 -46.41
CA ASN A 565 -4.29 4.49 -45.31
C ASN A 565 -3.44 5.04 -44.16
N ALA A 566 -3.37 4.30 -43.04
CA ALA A 566 -2.68 4.72 -41.82
C ALA A 566 -1.24 5.22 -42.08
N VAL A 567 -0.84 6.28 -41.40
CA VAL A 567 0.51 6.84 -41.49
C VAL A 567 1.35 6.27 -40.34
N ARG A 568 2.36 5.47 -40.66
CA ARG A 568 3.19 4.76 -39.67
C ARG A 568 4.43 5.51 -39.25
N SER A 569 4.93 6.43 -40.07
CA SER A 569 6.19 7.11 -39.81
C SER A 569 6.20 8.51 -40.40
N VAL A 570 6.81 9.45 -39.68
CA VAL A 570 7.05 10.83 -40.11
C VAL A 570 8.47 11.23 -39.74
N ALA A 571 9.15 11.99 -40.60
CA ALA A 571 10.50 12.48 -40.36
C ALA A 571 10.73 13.85 -41.00
N PHE A 572 11.30 14.80 -40.25
CA PHE A 572 11.74 16.08 -40.80
C PHE A 572 13.09 15.95 -41.50
N SER A 573 13.29 16.69 -42.58
CA SER A 573 14.61 16.93 -43.13
C SER A 573 15.46 17.76 -42.15
N PRO A 574 16.80 17.65 -42.19
CA PRO A 574 17.68 18.39 -41.27
C PRO A 574 17.55 19.91 -41.35
N ASP A 575 17.13 20.45 -42.51
CA ASP A 575 16.85 21.87 -42.70
C ASP A 575 15.44 22.31 -42.23
N GLY A 576 14.61 21.35 -41.82
CA GLY A 576 13.24 21.56 -41.35
C GLY A 576 12.23 21.98 -42.42
N GLN A 577 12.62 22.03 -43.70
CA GLN A 577 11.76 22.55 -44.77
C GLN A 577 10.86 21.48 -45.37
N THR A 578 11.28 20.21 -45.30
CA THR A 578 10.58 19.07 -45.87
C THR A 578 10.20 18.08 -44.77
N LEU A 579 9.00 17.53 -44.85
CA LEU A 579 8.57 16.40 -44.04
C LEU A 579 8.38 15.19 -44.95
N ALA A 580 8.90 14.04 -44.56
CA ALA A 580 8.57 12.76 -45.18
C ALA A 580 7.56 11.99 -44.33
N SER A 581 6.66 11.25 -44.98
CA SER A 581 5.74 10.31 -44.31
C SER A 581 5.67 8.98 -45.04
N GLY A 582 5.66 7.88 -44.28
CA GLY A 582 5.47 6.51 -44.75
C GLY A 582 4.13 5.95 -44.27
N SER A 583 3.43 5.22 -45.15
CA SER A 583 2.06 4.78 -44.92
C SER A 583 1.79 3.34 -45.38
N ASP A 584 0.70 2.79 -44.85
CA ASP A 584 0.08 1.53 -45.28
C ASP A 584 -0.48 1.60 -46.71
N ASP A 585 -0.52 2.78 -47.32
CA ASP A 585 -0.82 2.95 -48.75
C ASP A 585 0.36 2.61 -49.67
N GLN A 586 1.46 2.07 -49.10
CA GLN A 586 2.67 1.62 -49.79
C GLN A 586 3.50 2.75 -50.41
N THR A 587 3.21 4.00 -50.05
CA THR A 587 3.93 5.17 -50.58
C THR A 587 4.70 5.92 -49.49
N VAL A 588 5.75 6.60 -49.93
CA VAL A 588 6.39 7.68 -49.18
C VAL A 588 5.97 9.02 -49.78
N ARG A 589 5.54 9.97 -48.95
CA ARG A 589 5.19 11.32 -49.39
C ARG A 589 6.12 12.36 -48.80
N LEU A 590 6.44 13.37 -49.60
CA LEU A 590 7.19 14.55 -49.20
C LEU A 590 6.28 15.76 -49.17
N TRP A 591 6.39 16.56 -48.12
CA TRP A 591 5.56 17.73 -47.88
C TRP A 591 6.42 18.95 -47.61
N ALA A 592 6.03 20.10 -48.14
CA ALA A 592 6.62 21.37 -47.77
C ALA A 592 6.03 21.83 -46.43
N VAL A 593 6.85 21.93 -45.38
CA VAL A 593 6.41 22.21 -44.01
C VAL A 593 5.69 23.57 -43.91
N ARG A 594 6.23 24.61 -44.55
CA ARG A 594 5.67 25.97 -44.49
C ARG A 594 4.30 26.10 -45.17
N SER A 595 4.13 25.48 -46.34
CA SER A 595 2.90 25.62 -47.14
C SER A 595 1.88 24.51 -46.86
N GLY A 596 2.31 23.37 -46.32
CA GLY A 596 1.52 22.16 -46.18
C GLY A 596 1.20 21.47 -47.50
N GLN A 597 1.87 21.84 -48.59
CA GLN A 597 1.63 21.26 -49.92
C GLN A 597 2.45 19.98 -50.11
N GLY A 598 1.86 18.98 -50.76
CA GLY A 598 2.56 17.77 -51.18
C GLY A 598 3.56 18.11 -52.29
N LEU A 599 4.84 17.83 -52.05
CA LEU A 599 5.94 18.03 -53.00
C LEU A 599 6.07 16.85 -53.95
N LYS A 600 6.02 15.63 -53.42
CA LYS A 600 6.24 14.41 -54.20
C LYS A 600 5.61 13.20 -53.52
N THR A 601 5.11 12.28 -54.33
CA THR A 601 4.78 10.91 -53.91
C THR A 601 5.79 9.97 -54.54
N LEU A 602 6.42 9.14 -53.73
CA LEU A 602 7.42 8.17 -54.11
C LEU A 602 6.78 6.77 -54.06
N PRO A 603 6.33 6.24 -55.21
CA PRO A 603 5.91 4.85 -55.30
C PRO A 603 7.15 3.94 -55.38
N GLY A 604 7.00 2.68 -54.97
CA GLY A 604 8.04 1.68 -55.19
C GLY A 604 7.93 0.46 -54.28
N HIS A 605 7.57 0.66 -53.01
CA HIS A 605 7.30 -0.42 -52.09
C HIS A 605 6.02 -1.18 -52.47
N THR A 606 6.00 -2.48 -52.17
CA THR A 606 4.85 -3.36 -52.47
C THR A 606 4.04 -3.76 -51.23
N ALA A 607 4.40 -3.22 -50.06
CA ALA A 607 3.69 -3.39 -48.79
C ALA A 607 3.82 -2.10 -47.94
N ALA A 608 3.26 -2.11 -46.72
CA ALA A 608 3.25 -0.96 -45.83
C ALA A 608 4.66 -0.40 -45.61
N VAL A 609 4.79 0.94 -45.63
CA VAL A 609 6.06 1.61 -45.32
C VAL A 609 6.08 1.90 -43.83
N SER A 610 6.87 1.12 -43.08
CA SER A 610 6.89 1.15 -41.61
C SER A 610 7.80 2.26 -41.05
N SER A 611 8.81 2.70 -41.81
CA SER A 611 9.77 3.71 -41.34
C SER A 611 10.33 4.55 -42.47
N VAL A 612 10.54 5.84 -42.21
CA VAL A 612 11.25 6.78 -43.09
C VAL A 612 12.28 7.58 -42.28
N ALA A 613 13.46 7.84 -42.86
CA ALA A 613 14.50 8.62 -42.20
C ALA A 613 15.36 9.39 -43.20
N PHE A 614 15.58 10.68 -42.95
CA PHE A 614 16.54 11.48 -43.71
C PHE A 614 17.97 11.22 -43.23
N SER A 615 18.92 11.26 -44.16
CA SER A 615 20.35 11.34 -43.83
C SER A 615 20.68 12.68 -43.13
N PRO A 616 21.74 12.74 -42.31
CA PRO A 616 22.12 13.97 -41.60
C PRO A 616 22.42 15.18 -42.52
N ASP A 617 22.83 14.94 -43.76
CA ASP A 617 23.06 15.97 -44.78
C ASP A 617 21.79 16.37 -45.56
N GLY A 618 20.66 15.69 -45.31
CA GLY A 618 19.37 15.91 -45.94
C GLY A 618 19.28 15.48 -47.40
N GLN A 619 20.33 14.89 -47.98
CA GLN A 619 20.39 14.55 -49.40
C GLN A 619 19.76 13.20 -49.73
N THR A 620 19.65 12.31 -48.74
CA THR A 620 19.13 10.96 -48.90
C THR A 620 17.94 10.75 -47.97
N LEU A 621 16.92 10.06 -48.46
CA LEU A 621 15.80 9.56 -47.66
C LEU A 621 15.81 8.04 -47.79
N ALA A 622 15.90 7.34 -46.66
CA ALA A 622 15.75 5.90 -46.60
C ALA A 622 14.31 5.54 -46.20
N SER A 623 13.76 4.48 -46.80
CA SER A 623 12.46 3.92 -46.41
C SER A 623 12.55 2.41 -46.19
N GLY A 624 11.95 1.94 -45.09
CA GLY A 624 11.83 0.52 -44.75
C GLY A 624 10.38 0.06 -44.82
N SER A 625 10.15 -1.13 -45.39
CA SER A 625 8.80 -1.65 -45.64
C SER A 625 8.65 -3.12 -45.24
N GLU A 626 7.41 -3.50 -44.98
CA GLU A 626 6.98 -4.89 -44.78
C GLU A 626 7.20 -5.77 -46.04
N ASP A 627 7.55 -5.18 -47.19
CA ASP A 627 7.97 -5.90 -48.40
C ASP A 627 9.39 -6.50 -48.29
N GLN A 628 10.00 -6.40 -47.10
CA GLN A 628 11.33 -6.90 -46.77
C GLN A 628 12.46 -6.13 -47.49
N THR A 629 12.21 -4.90 -47.94
CA THR A 629 13.22 -4.04 -48.58
C THR A 629 13.47 -2.73 -47.83
N VAL A 630 14.69 -2.22 -47.96
CA VAL A 630 15.08 -0.85 -47.63
C VAL A 630 15.44 -0.17 -48.95
N ARG A 631 14.95 1.05 -49.17
CA ARG A 631 15.16 1.82 -50.40
C ARG A 631 15.70 3.20 -50.13
#